data_AF-A0ABD2YAR9-F1
#
_entry.id   AF-A0ABD2YAR9-F1
#
_cell.length_a   1.000
_cell.length_b   1.000
_cell.length_c   1.000
_cell.angle_alpha   90.00
_cell.angle_beta   90.00
_cell.angle_gamma   90.00
#
_symmetry.space_group_name_H-M   'P 1'
#
loop_
_entity.id
_entity.type
_entity.pdbx_description
1 polymer ?
#
loop_
_entity_poly.entity_id
_entity_poly.type
_entity_poly.pdbx_seq_one_letter_code
_entity_poly.pdbx_strand_id
1 'polypeptide(L)'
;MDSLSDDCANEWSGLHTRVKSQPLILDLFSLLARSKENVCIDDVEDFLNDSMLSLGVEIADDNIEEIEEKLMLMQEECLEGDFSSIQRLRQQILY
;
A
#
# COMPACT_ATOMS: atom_id res chain seq x y z
N MET A 1 -5.47 -3.68 -43.04
CA MET A 1 -5.43 -2.64 -42.01
C MET A 1 -5.59 -3.35 -40.68
N ASP A 2 -4.42 -3.69 -40.19
CA ASP A 2 -4.02 -4.20 -38.87
C ASP A 2 -4.82 -3.49 -37.76
N SER A 3 -5.58 -4.20 -36.93
CA SER A 3 -5.16 -4.95 -35.73
C SER A 3 -4.79 -4.05 -34.54
N LEU A 4 -5.50 -4.30 -33.44
CA LEU A 4 -5.24 -3.94 -32.03
C LEU A 4 -5.77 -2.57 -31.56
N SER A 5 -6.83 -2.61 -30.74
CA SER A 5 -6.75 -2.15 -29.35
C SER A 5 -8.12 -2.27 -28.67
N ASP A 6 -8.63 -3.49 -28.50
CA ASP A 6 -9.80 -3.74 -27.64
C ASP A 6 -9.45 -4.64 -26.43
N ASP A 7 -8.16 -4.77 -26.12
CA ASP A 7 -7.66 -5.67 -25.07
C ASP A 7 -7.06 -4.95 -23.86
N CYS A 8 -7.29 -3.64 -23.69
CA CYS A 8 -6.78 -2.94 -22.51
C CYS A 8 -7.77 -2.94 -21.32
N ALA A 9 -9.05 -3.24 -21.55
CA ALA A 9 -10.08 -3.14 -20.53
C ALA A 9 -10.33 -4.46 -19.76
N ASN A 10 -9.82 -5.60 -20.24
CA ASN A 10 -10.26 -6.92 -19.76
C ASN A 10 -9.18 -7.74 -19.04
N GLU A 11 -7.91 -7.33 -19.00
CA GLU A 11 -6.89 -8.00 -18.17
C GLU A 11 -6.89 -7.53 -16.70
N TRP A 12 -7.75 -6.57 -16.36
CA TRP A 12 -7.93 -6.07 -14.99
C TRP A 12 -8.97 -6.83 -14.18
N SER A 13 -9.33 -8.05 -14.59
CA SER A 13 -10.21 -8.91 -13.80
C SER A 13 -9.52 -9.38 -12.52
N GLY A 14 -9.43 -8.51 -11.49
CA GLY A 14 -9.37 -8.77 -10.04
C GLY A 14 -8.38 -9.77 -9.43
N LEU A 15 -7.66 -10.56 -10.23
CA LEU A 15 -6.85 -11.70 -9.82
C LEU A 15 -5.36 -11.35 -9.90
N HIS A 16 -4.93 -10.64 -10.94
CA HIS A 16 -3.52 -10.27 -11.13
C HIS A 16 -3.10 -9.11 -10.22
N THR A 17 -3.95 -8.10 -10.02
CA THR A 17 -3.73 -7.00 -9.06
C THR A 17 -3.66 -7.50 -7.62
N ARG A 18 -4.48 -8.50 -7.26
CA ARG A 18 -4.49 -9.10 -5.92
C ARG A 18 -3.25 -9.95 -5.65
N VAL A 19 -2.68 -10.58 -6.69
CA VAL A 19 -1.43 -11.35 -6.59
C VAL A 19 -0.21 -10.43 -6.53
N LYS A 20 -0.23 -9.29 -7.25
CA LYS A 20 0.81 -8.26 -7.18
C LYS A 20 0.75 -7.41 -5.91
N SER A 21 -0.41 -7.25 -5.26
CA SER A 21 -0.53 -6.43 -4.05
C SER A 21 -0.06 -7.13 -2.77
N GLN A 22 -0.09 -8.47 -2.71
CA GLN A 22 0.43 -9.21 -1.57
C GLN A 22 1.93 -9.03 -1.30
N PRO A 23 2.83 -9.09 -2.30
CA PRO A 23 4.24 -8.81 -2.06
C PRO A 23 4.46 -7.36 -1.60
N LEU A 24 3.70 -6.40 -2.13
CA LEU A 24 3.78 -5.00 -1.70
C LEU A 24 3.41 -4.81 -0.21
N ILE A 25 2.40 -5.53 0.28
CA ILE A 25 2.03 -5.51 1.70
C ILE A 25 3.17 -6.07 2.57
N LEU A 26 3.85 -7.14 2.12
CA LEU A 26 4.96 -7.74 2.84
C LEU A 26 6.20 -6.85 2.82
N ASP A 27 6.48 -6.19 1.71
CA ASP A 27 7.60 -5.26 1.56
C ASP A 27 7.38 -4.00 2.38
N LEU A 28 6.17 -3.44 2.38
CA LEU A 28 5.78 -2.32 3.24
C LEU A 28 5.90 -2.69 4.72
N PHE A 29 5.39 -3.87 5.11
CA PHE A 29 5.51 -4.35 6.47
C PHE A 29 6.98 -4.56 6.87
N SER A 30 7.80 -5.05 5.94
CA SER A 30 9.24 -5.21 6.16
C SER A 30 9.94 -3.86 6.29
N LEU A 31 9.54 -2.83 5.53
CA LEU A 31 10.05 -1.46 5.67
C LEU A 31 9.77 -0.94 7.08
N LEU A 32 8.51 -1.03 7.52
CA LEU A 32 8.04 -0.55 8.82
C LEU A 32 8.60 -1.36 10.00
N ALA A 33 8.76 -2.68 9.87
CA ALA A 33 9.22 -3.56 10.94
C ALA A 33 10.75 -3.66 11.03
N ARG A 34 11.48 -3.39 9.93
CA ARG A 34 12.95 -3.38 9.92
C ARG A 34 13.51 -2.15 10.62
N SER A 35 12.75 -1.06 10.65
CA SER A 35 13.18 0.14 11.34
C SER A 35 12.95 -0.05 12.86
N LYS A 36 14.06 -0.17 13.60
CA LYS A 36 14.07 -0.03 15.07
C LYS A 36 14.05 1.43 15.51
N GLU A 37 14.11 2.32 14.53
CA GLU A 37 14.21 3.78 14.57
C GLU A 37 13.13 4.29 13.62
N ASN A 38 12.41 5.36 13.96
CA ASN A 38 11.26 5.90 13.22
C ASN A 38 11.45 5.84 11.69
N VAL A 39 10.56 5.17 10.93
CA VAL A 39 10.63 5.24 9.45
C VAL A 39 10.35 6.69 9.05
N CYS A 40 11.13 7.26 8.12
CA CYS A 40 10.85 8.61 7.63
C CYS A 40 9.66 8.60 6.65
N ILE A 41 8.85 9.66 6.67
CA ILE A 41 7.67 9.77 5.80
C ILE A 41 8.03 9.70 4.33
N ASP A 42 9.15 10.31 3.95
CA ASP A 42 9.70 10.26 2.60
C ASP A 42 9.96 8.79 2.14
N ASP A 43 10.41 7.90 3.03
CA ASP A 43 10.67 6.49 2.66
C ASP A 43 9.37 5.71 2.41
N VAL A 44 8.27 6.10 3.09
CA VAL A 44 6.95 5.50 2.88
C VAL A 44 6.31 6.05 1.62
N GLU A 45 6.43 7.36 1.37
CA GLU A 45 5.96 8.05 0.18
C GLU A 45 6.58 7.49 -1.09
N ASP A 46 7.91 7.40 -1.13
CA ASP A 46 8.64 6.84 -2.27
C ASP A 46 8.21 5.39 -2.54
N PHE A 47 8.02 4.59 -1.49
CA PHE A 47 7.57 3.19 -1.63
C PHE A 47 6.13 3.10 -2.16
N LEU A 48 5.20 3.92 -1.65
CA LEU A 48 3.81 3.91 -2.08
C LEU A 48 3.69 4.36 -3.52
N ASN A 49 4.41 5.41 -3.91
CA ASN A 49 4.42 5.92 -5.27
C ASN A 49 4.98 4.88 -6.28
N ASP A 50 6.12 4.25 -5.96
CA ASP A 50 6.69 3.17 -6.80
C ASP A 50 5.74 1.96 -6.88
N SER A 51 5.12 1.60 -5.76
CA SER A 51 4.13 0.52 -5.68
C SER A 51 2.92 0.79 -6.56
N MET A 52 2.39 2.01 -6.53
CA MET A 52 1.23 2.42 -7.34
C MET A 52 1.54 2.43 -8.83
N LEU A 53 2.70 2.97 -9.22
CA LEU A 53 3.20 2.91 -10.59
C LEU A 53 3.38 1.45 -11.07
N SER A 54 3.91 0.57 -10.22
CA SER A 54 4.09 -0.86 -10.51
C SER A 54 2.76 -1.62 -10.65
N LEU A 55 1.72 -1.17 -9.94
CA LEU A 55 0.35 -1.66 -10.06
C LEU A 55 -0.41 -1.05 -11.26
N GLY A 56 0.15 -0.01 -11.89
CA GLY A 56 -0.51 0.75 -12.96
C GLY A 56 -1.72 1.53 -12.46
N VAL A 57 -1.73 1.88 -11.18
CA VAL A 57 -2.81 2.60 -10.52
C VAL A 57 -2.36 4.04 -10.31
N GLU A 58 -3.13 4.99 -10.85
CA GLU A 58 -2.97 6.42 -10.56
C GLU A 58 -3.86 6.77 -9.37
N ILE A 59 -3.25 7.10 -8.23
CA ILE A 59 -3.95 7.62 -7.06
C ILE A 59 -3.51 9.07 -6.89
N ALA A 60 -4.46 9.94 -6.54
CA ALA A 60 -4.18 11.35 -6.30
C ALA A 60 -3.19 11.51 -5.13
N ASP A 61 -2.29 12.47 -5.22
CA ASP A 61 -1.28 12.74 -4.17
C ASP A 61 -1.92 12.94 -2.78
N ASP A 62 -3.08 13.61 -2.71
CA ASP A 62 -3.87 13.79 -1.47
C ASP A 62 -4.28 12.46 -0.80
N ASN A 63 -4.48 11.39 -1.59
CA ASN A 63 -4.83 10.08 -1.06
C ASN A 63 -3.58 9.30 -0.60
N ILE A 64 -2.41 9.60 -1.15
CA ILE A 64 -1.14 8.99 -0.77
C ILE A 64 -0.72 9.52 0.62
N GLU A 65 -0.80 10.84 0.82
CA GLU A 65 -0.52 11.51 2.10
C GLU A 65 -1.36 10.92 3.25
N GLU A 66 -2.68 10.70 3.04
CA GLU A 66 -3.54 10.10 4.08
C GLU A 66 -3.10 8.66 4.45
N ILE A 67 -2.62 7.89 3.47
CA ILE A 67 -2.16 6.51 3.70
C ILE A 67 -0.86 6.50 4.49
N GLU A 68 0.07 7.40 4.16
CA GLU A 68 1.34 7.57 4.88
C GLU A 68 1.13 7.96 6.33
N GLU A 69 0.30 8.98 6.59
CA GLU A 69 0.00 9.43 7.94
C GLU A 69 -0.57 8.29 8.80
N LYS A 70 -1.52 7.52 8.25
CA LYS A 70 -2.09 6.35 8.94
C LYS A 70 -1.05 5.27 9.20
N LEU A 71 -0.14 5.01 8.25
CA LEU A 71 0.93 4.03 8.42
C LEU A 71 1.93 4.46 9.50
N MET A 72 2.28 5.75 9.54
CA MET A 72 3.16 6.31 10.55
C MET A 72 2.58 6.23 11.95
N LEU A 73 1.32 6.63 12.12
CA LEU A 73 0.62 6.53 13.39
C LEU A 73 0.57 5.08 13.88
N MET A 74 0.26 4.13 12.98
CA MET A 74 0.27 2.71 13.34
C MET A 74 1.67 2.20 13.71
N GLN A 75 2.71 2.67 13.03
CA GLN A 75 4.08 2.31 13.37
C GLN A 75 4.47 2.84 14.76
N GLU A 76 4.15 4.09 15.06
CA GLU A 76 4.40 4.71 16.36
C GLU A 76 3.70 3.94 17.48
N GLU A 77 2.41 3.65 17.33
CA GLU A 77 1.65 2.83 18.27
C GLU A 77 2.30 1.44 18.46
N CYS A 78 2.75 0.80 17.37
CA CYS A 78 3.44 -0.49 17.44
C CYS A 78 4.76 -0.43 18.21
N LEU A 79 5.52 0.67 18.10
CA LEU A 79 6.75 0.90 18.86
C LEU A 79 6.47 1.09 20.35
N GLU A 80 5.31 1.68 20.69
CA GLU A 80 4.81 1.80 22.07
C GLU A 80 4.17 0.50 22.59
N GLY A 81 3.99 -0.50 21.73
CA GLY A 81 3.35 -1.78 22.04
C GLY A 81 1.82 -1.75 22.01
N ASP A 82 1.21 -0.68 21.49
CA ASP A 82 -0.20 -0.60 21.19
C ASP A 82 -0.48 -1.07 19.75
N PHE A 83 -1.41 -2.01 19.60
CA PHE A 83 -1.81 -2.57 18.31
C PHE A 83 -3.30 -2.31 18.01
N SER A 84 -3.94 -1.42 18.77
CA SER A 84 -5.37 -1.12 18.70
C SER A 84 -5.82 -0.66 17.32
N SER A 85 -5.04 0.19 16.64
CA SER A 85 -5.36 0.67 15.30
C SER A 85 -5.30 -0.44 14.25
N ILE A 86 -4.31 -1.33 14.33
CA ILE A 86 -4.23 -2.52 13.44
C ILE A 86 -5.44 -3.42 13.66
N GLN A 87 -5.85 -3.63 14.92
CA GLN A 87 -7.04 -4.43 15.23
C GLN A 87 -8.31 -3.81 14.65
N ARG A 88 -8.48 -2.49 14.74
CA ARG A 88 -9.60 -1.76 14.14
C ARG A 88 -9.59 -1.86 12.62
N LEU A 89 -8.43 -1.69 11.98
CA LEU A 89 -8.29 -1.83 10.53
C LEU A 89 -8.66 -3.23 10.05
N ARG A 90 -8.19 -4.27 10.76
CA ARG A 90 -8.59 -5.66 10.47
C ARG A 90 -10.09 -5.88 10.57
N GLN A 91 -10.77 -5.23 11.51
CA GLN A 91 -12.22 -5.33 11.66
C GLN A 91 -12.97 -4.63 10.52
N GLN A 92 -12.43 -3.52 9.99
CA GLN A 92 -13.04 -2.78 8.87
C GLN A 92 -12.90 -3.49 7.53
N ILE A 93 -11.89 -4.33 7.34
CA ILE A 93 -11.69 -5.12 6.11
C ILE A 93 -12.58 -6.39 6.08
N LEU A 94 -13.13 -6.79 7.23
CA LEU A 94 -13.94 -8.00 7.38
C LEU A 94 -15.46 -7.77 7.32
N TYR A 95 -15.91 -6.55 7.01
CA TYR A 95 -17.32 -6.16 6.84
C TYR A 95 -17.56 -5.58 5.44
#